data_AF-A0A563VLR8-F1
#
_entry.id   AF-A0A563VLR8-F1
#
_cell.length_a   1.000
_cell.length_b   1.000
_cell.length_c   1.000
_cell.angle_alpha   90.00
_cell.angle_beta   90.00
_cell.angle_gamma   90.00
#
_symmetry.space_group_name_H-M   'P 1'
#
loop_
_entity.id
_entity.type
_entity.pdbx_description
1 polymer ?
#
loop_
_entity_poly.entity_id
_entity_poly.type
_entity_poly.pdbx_seq_one_letter_code
_entity_poly.pdbx_strand_id
1 'polypeptide(L)'
;MHILPIEEIVGLDALQETIELSEIRENIEIDLVTHDLKKFCSLLLKRNGYVLEQLYSSLIVYSTPEHQELKAIAVNCLTRFHSYHYSGFAKNQWQLLSKSTAPQAKPLLYLYRVLLTGIYLMKTGTIEANLVSLNQEFQLPYIPELIDLKIQGAEKSTLKDIDLDFHFQEYQRLQNELEVASQNSHLPDEPSAKEDLNQFLVRLRKSRISYG
;
A
#
# COMPACT_ATOMS: atom_id res chain seq x y z
N MET A 1 0.11 -8.69 10.17
CA MET A 1 -1.24 -8.77 10.80
C MET A 1 -1.15 -9.73 11.98
N HIS A 2 -1.89 -9.46 13.07
CA HIS A 2 -1.99 -10.34 14.25
C HIS A 2 -3.47 -10.57 14.62
N ILE A 3 -3.72 -11.50 15.54
CA ILE A 3 -5.07 -11.76 16.07
C ILE A 3 -4.97 -11.61 17.58
N LEU A 4 -5.66 -10.62 18.13
CA LEU A 4 -5.73 -10.42 19.58
C LEU A 4 -6.47 -11.58 20.27
N PRO A 5 -6.11 -11.92 21.52
CA PRO A 5 -6.86 -12.87 22.34
C PRO A 5 -8.33 -12.47 22.47
N ILE A 6 -9.22 -13.47 22.56
CA ILE A 6 -10.66 -13.20 22.60
C ILE A 6 -11.04 -12.48 23.89
N GLU A 7 -10.35 -12.79 24.99
CA GLU A 7 -10.55 -12.21 26.31
C GLU A 7 -10.29 -10.71 26.32
N GLU A 8 -9.26 -10.26 25.58
CA GLU A 8 -9.00 -8.84 25.38
C GLU A 8 -10.15 -8.20 24.60
N ILE A 9 -10.54 -8.80 23.47
CA ILE A 9 -11.58 -8.28 22.56
C ILE A 9 -12.94 -8.09 23.24
N VAL A 10 -13.32 -9.02 24.12
CA VAL A 10 -14.60 -8.98 24.85
C VAL A 10 -14.49 -8.29 26.21
N GLY A 11 -13.27 -7.95 26.62
CA GLY A 11 -12.97 -7.22 27.84
C GLY A 11 -13.41 -5.75 27.78
N LEU A 12 -13.31 -5.07 28.92
CA LEU A 12 -13.68 -3.66 29.07
C LEU A 12 -12.52 -2.71 28.76
N ASP A 13 -11.29 -3.23 28.67
CA ASP A 13 -10.09 -2.45 28.48
C ASP A 13 -9.93 -1.97 27.04
N ALA A 14 -9.20 -0.88 26.86
CA ALA A 14 -8.90 -0.36 25.54
C ALA A 14 -8.02 -1.33 24.76
N LEU A 15 -8.45 -1.68 23.54
CA LEU A 15 -7.71 -2.60 22.68
C LEU A 15 -6.53 -1.92 22.00
N GLN A 16 -5.34 -2.51 22.14
CA GLN A 16 -4.20 -2.18 21.30
C GLN A 16 -4.32 -2.90 19.94
N GLU A 17 -5.18 -2.40 19.06
CA GLU A 17 -5.41 -2.98 17.72
C GLU A 17 -4.22 -2.75 16.76
N THR A 18 -3.16 -2.04 17.16
CA THR A 18 -1.98 -1.76 16.34
C THR A 18 -0.71 -1.78 17.16
N ILE A 19 0.27 -2.53 16.65
CA ILE A 19 1.60 -2.64 17.22
C ILE A 19 2.55 -2.02 16.21
N GLU A 20 3.29 -1.01 16.67
CA GLU A 20 4.32 -0.30 15.92
C GLU A 20 5.66 -0.53 16.65
N LEU A 21 6.67 -0.91 15.90
CA LEU A 21 8.02 -1.18 16.40
C LEU A 21 9.03 -0.66 15.38
N SER A 22 9.79 0.35 15.79
CA SER A 22 10.87 0.96 15.01
C SER A 22 12.16 0.83 15.81
N GLU A 23 13.08 -0.03 15.39
CA GLU A 23 14.35 -0.26 16.08
C GLU A 23 15.45 -0.73 15.12
N ILE A 24 16.71 -0.63 15.56
CA ILE A 24 17.85 -1.22 14.83
C ILE A 24 18.33 -2.44 15.62
N ARG A 25 18.24 -3.63 15.03
CA ARG A 25 18.78 -4.88 15.60
C ARG A 25 19.84 -5.45 14.67
N GLU A 26 21.05 -5.68 15.18
CA GLU A 26 22.13 -6.30 14.39
C GLU A 26 22.41 -5.59 13.05
N ASN A 27 22.38 -4.25 13.03
CA ASN A 27 22.48 -3.39 11.84
C ASN A 27 21.33 -3.54 10.82
N ILE A 28 20.23 -4.19 11.20
CA ILE A 28 18.99 -4.26 10.43
C ILE A 28 18.01 -3.26 11.02
N GLU A 29 17.55 -2.32 10.20
CA GLU A 29 16.43 -1.45 10.54
C GLU A 29 15.14 -2.25 10.46
N ILE A 30 14.46 -2.37 11.59
CA ILE A 30 13.14 -3.00 11.72
C ILE A 30 12.13 -1.87 11.85
N ASP A 31 11.29 -1.72 10.83
CA ASP A 31 10.09 -0.88 10.86
C ASP A 31 8.87 -1.79 10.67
N LEU A 32 8.24 -2.14 11.79
CA LEU A 32 7.14 -3.09 11.85
C LEU A 32 5.86 -2.38 12.29
N VAL A 33 4.84 -2.44 11.42
CA VAL A 33 3.47 -2.06 11.76
C VAL A 33 2.57 -3.25 11.52
N THR A 34 1.85 -3.68 12.55
CA THR A 34 0.85 -4.74 12.43
C THR A 34 -0.48 -4.30 13.03
N HIS A 35 -1.56 -4.71 12.38
CA HIS A 35 -2.92 -4.50 12.88
C HIS A 35 -3.54 -5.82 13.34
N ASP A 36 -4.42 -5.74 14.34
CA ASP A 36 -5.38 -6.81 14.64
C ASP A 36 -6.22 -7.11 13.39
N LEU A 37 -6.60 -8.37 13.25
CA LEU A 37 -7.37 -8.88 12.12
C LEU A 37 -8.65 -8.08 11.86
N LYS A 38 -9.42 -7.71 12.89
CA LYS A 38 -10.64 -6.91 12.71
C LYS A 38 -10.29 -5.53 12.15
N LYS A 39 -9.27 -4.87 12.69
CA LYS A 39 -8.82 -3.56 12.19
C LYS A 39 -8.34 -3.66 10.75
N PHE A 40 -7.55 -4.68 10.43
CA PHE A 40 -7.09 -4.94 9.05
C PHE A 40 -8.26 -5.13 8.08
N CYS A 41 -9.22 -6.01 8.40
CA CYS A 41 -10.44 -6.21 7.59
C CYS A 41 -11.28 -4.92 7.47
N SER A 42 -11.37 -4.13 8.54
CA SER A 42 -12.08 -2.86 8.52
C SER A 42 -11.40 -1.83 7.61
N LEU A 43 -10.07 -1.85 7.51
CA LEU A 43 -9.31 -0.99 6.61
C LEU A 43 -9.46 -1.43 5.15
N LEU A 44 -9.52 -2.74 4.87
CA LEU A 44 -9.80 -3.26 3.52
C LEU A 44 -11.14 -2.72 2.98
N LEU A 45 -12.16 -2.61 3.83
CA LEU A 45 -13.47 -2.03 3.46
C LEU A 45 -13.46 -0.51 3.25
N LYS A 46 -12.39 0.20 3.63
CA LYS A 46 -12.31 1.68 3.61
C LYS A 46 -11.53 2.25 2.43
N ARG A 47 -11.31 1.46 1.37
CA ARG A 47 -10.53 1.86 0.19
C ARG A 47 -9.06 2.17 0.51
N ASN A 48 -8.52 1.49 1.52
CA ASN A 48 -7.18 1.77 2.01
C ASN A 48 -6.14 0.97 1.20
N GLY A 49 -5.43 1.65 0.30
CA GLY A 49 -4.39 1.04 -0.55
C GLY A 49 -3.23 0.44 0.26
N TYR A 50 -2.84 1.05 1.37
CA TYR A 50 -1.73 0.56 2.21
C TYR A 50 -1.94 -0.89 2.68
N VAL A 51 -3.11 -1.24 3.22
CA VAL A 51 -3.36 -2.62 3.67
C VAL A 51 -3.50 -3.60 2.51
N LEU A 52 -3.92 -3.14 1.32
CA LEU A 52 -3.93 -3.96 0.12
C LEU A 52 -2.51 -4.24 -0.37
N GLU A 53 -1.66 -3.22 -0.44
CA GLU A 53 -0.26 -3.36 -0.79
C GLU A 53 0.46 -4.30 0.17
N GLN A 54 0.17 -4.24 1.48
CA GLN A 54 0.69 -5.21 2.45
C GLN A 54 0.20 -6.64 2.19
N LEU A 55 -1.08 -6.83 1.91
CA LEU A 55 -1.69 -8.13 1.67
C LEU A 55 -1.22 -8.79 0.37
N TYR A 56 -0.94 -7.99 -0.66
CA TYR A 56 -0.53 -8.47 -1.99
C TYR A 56 0.97 -8.29 -2.26
N SER A 57 1.77 -7.85 -1.29
CA SER A 57 3.19 -7.57 -1.46
C SER A 57 3.96 -8.76 -2.04
N SER A 58 4.84 -8.49 -3.00
CA SER A 58 5.79 -9.48 -3.53
C SER A 58 6.88 -9.86 -2.53
N LEU A 59 7.01 -9.13 -1.41
CA LEU A 59 7.98 -9.39 -0.34
C LEU A 59 7.46 -10.36 0.74
N ILE A 60 6.29 -10.97 0.54
CA ILE A 60 5.74 -11.93 1.50
C ILE A 60 6.63 -13.18 1.51
N VAL A 61 7.41 -13.33 2.59
CA VAL A 61 8.34 -14.46 2.79
C VAL A 61 7.67 -15.72 3.32
N TYR A 62 6.49 -15.58 3.95
CA TYR A 62 5.74 -16.68 4.55
C TYR A 62 4.24 -16.44 4.40
N SER A 63 3.50 -17.48 4.01
CA SER A 63 2.05 -17.44 3.82
C SER A 63 1.39 -18.62 4.52
N THR A 64 0.20 -18.41 5.06
CA THR A 64 -0.66 -19.46 5.62
C THR A 64 -1.93 -19.66 4.78
N PRO A 65 -2.71 -20.73 4.98
CA PRO A 65 -4.01 -20.90 4.35
C PRO A 65 -4.97 -19.73 4.60
N GLU A 66 -4.98 -19.18 5.81
CA GLU A 66 -5.80 -18.02 6.18
C GLU A 66 -5.40 -16.76 5.42
N HIS A 67 -4.10 -16.57 5.19
CA HIS A 67 -3.62 -15.45 4.37
C HIS A 67 -4.09 -15.58 2.92
N GLN A 68 -4.06 -16.78 2.34
CA GLN A 68 -4.54 -17.01 0.97
C GLN A 68 -6.05 -16.83 0.85
N GLU A 69 -6.81 -17.28 1.86
CA GLU A 69 -8.25 -17.04 1.94
C GLU A 69 -8.58 -15.55 2.05
N LEU A 70 -7.87 -14.81 2.90
CA LEU A 70 -8.04 -13.36 3.01
C LEU A 70 -7.75 -12.65 1.69
N LYS A 71 -6.71 -13.05 0.96
CA LYS A 71 -6.43 -12.55 -0.40
C LYS A 71 -7.62 -12.79 -1.33
N ALA A 72 -8.17 -14.00 -1.35
CA ALA A 72 -9.32 -14.33 -2.19
C ALA A 72 -10.54 -13.44 -1.86
N ILE A 73 -10.81 -13.21 -0.57
CA ILE A 73 -11.91 -12.32 -0.13
C ILE A 73 -11.62 -10.85 -0.50
N ALA A 74 -10.38 -10.39 -0.31
CA ALA A 74 -10.01 -8.98 -0.48
C ALA A 74 -10.13 -8.45 -1.91
N VAL A 75 -10.18 -9.32 -2.93
CA VAL A 75 -10.51 -8.91 -4.31
C VAL A 75 -11.86 -8.19 -4.36
N ASN A 76 -12.83 -8.65 -3.57
CA ASN A 76 -14.16 -8.06 -3.46
C ASN A 76 -14.21 -6.79 -2.60
N CYS A 77 -13.06 -6.34 -2.07
CA CYS A 77 -12.92 -5.03 -1.43
C CYS A 77 -12.50 -3.94 -2.42
N LEU A 78 -12.01 -4.30 -3.60
CA LEU A 78 -11.47 -3.36 -4.58
C LEU A 78 -12.61 -2.56 -5.23
N THR A 79 -12.40 -1.24 -5.32
CA THR A 79 -13.36 -0.31 -5.92
C THR A 79 -12.64 0.72 -6.76
N ARG A 80 -13.33 1.33 -7.73
CA ARG A 80 -12.74 2.40 -8.54
C ARG A 80 -12.32 3.62 -7.69
N PHE A 81 -12.93 3.80 -6.53
CA PHE A 81 -12.57 4.88 -5.60
C PHE A 81 -11.27 4.65 -4.81
N HIS A 82 -10.57 3.54 -5.00
CA HIS A 82 -9.19 3.40 -4.53
C HIS A 82 -8.25 4.40 -5.21
N SER A 83 -8.61 4.90 -6.39
CA SER A 83 -7.87 5.97 -7.08
C SER A 83 -7.64 7.19 -6.17
N TYR A 84 -8.60 7.54 -5.30
CA TYR A 84 -8.44 8.65 -4.35
C TYR A 84 -7.34 8.42 -3.31
N HIS A 85 -7.14 7.18 -2.85
CA HIS A 85 -6.06 6.85 -1.92
C HIS A 85 -4.70 7.11 -2.56
N TYR A 86 -4.48 6.55 -3.76
CA TYR A 86 -3.23 6.68 -4.49
C TYR A 86 -2.96 8.14 -4.92
N SER A 87 -3.99 8.84 -5.39
CA SER A 87 -3.89 10.25 -5.76
C SER A 87 -3.56 11.14 -4.54
N GLY A 88 -4.23 10.90 -3.41
CA GLY A 88 -3.95 11.61 -2.16
C GLY A 88 -2.53 11.36 -1.64
N PHE A 89 -2.06 10.12 -1.73
CA PHE A 89 -0.68 9.77 -1.36
C PHE A 89 0.34 10.45 -2.29
N ALA A 90 0.12 10.40 -3.61
CA ALA A 90 0.99 11.06 -4.59
C ALA A 90 1.10 12.56 -4.34
N LYS A 91 -0.03 13.22 -4.04
CA LYS A 91 -0.08 14.63 -3.67
C LYS A 91 0.77 14.93 -2.43
N ASN A 92 0.69 14.09 -1.40
CA ASN A 92 1.50 14.25 -0.18
C ASN A 92 2.99 14.09 -0.48
N GLN A 93 3.39 13.12 -1.31
CA GLN A 93 4.79 12.93 -1.73
C GLN A 93 5.31 14.13 -2.54
N TRP A 94 4.49 14.65 -3.46
CA TRP A 94 4.84 15.85 -4.22
C TRP A 94 5.04 17.06 -3.30
N GLN A 95 4.13 17.28 -2.34
CA GLN A 95 4.25 18.37 -1.36
C GLN A 95 5.48 18.23 -0.46
N LEU A 96 5.86 17.02 -0.10
CA LEU A 96 7.07 16.76 0.68
C LEU A 96 8.32 17.10 -0.14
N LEU A 97 8.34 16.69 -1.42
CA LEU A 97 9.43 16.98 -2.35
C LEU A 97 9.56 18.50 -2.59
N SER A 98 8.46 19.19 -2.89
CA SER A 98 8.46 20.61 -3.26
C SER A 98 8.86 21.55 -2.12
N LYS A 99 8.73 21.09 -0.86
CA LYS A 99 9.15 21.84 0.34
C LYS A 99 10.60 21.56 0.73
N SER A 100 11.25 20.56 0.13
CA SER A 100 12.63 20.20 0.45
C SER A 100 13.60 21.16 -0.22
N THR A 101 14.58 21.66 0.54
CA THR A 101 15.73 22.41 0.01
C THR A 101 16.79 21.51 -0.62
N ALA A 102 16.65 20.19 -0.45
CA ALA A 102 17.49 19.15 -1.05
C ALA A 102 16.57 18.03 -1.58
N PRO A 103 16.06 18.14 -2.81
CA PRO A 103 15.21 17.11 -3.41
C PRO A 103 15.93 15.77 -3.44
N GLN A 104 15.25 14.72 -2.97
CA GLN A 104 15.77 13.36 -2.95
C GLN A 104 15.02 12.50 -3.98
N ALA A 105 15.69 11.49 -4.53
CA ALA A 105 15.05 10.51 -5.42
C ALA A 105 13.95 9.69 -4.70
N LYS A 106 14.05 9.49 -3.38
CA LYS A 106 13.13 8.62 -2.61
C LYS A 106 11.65 9.08 -2.68
N PRO A 107 11.30 10.35 -2.40
CA PRO A 107 9.92 10.82 -2.61
C PRO A 107 9.42 10.69 -4.06
N LEU A 108 10.27 10.90 -5.07
CA LEU A 108 9.89 10.70 -6.48
C LEU A 108 9.59 9.22 -6.78
N LEU A 109 10.44 8.31 -6.31
CA LEU A 109 10.21 6.87 -6.45
C LEU A 109 8.89 6.44 -5.80
N TYR A 110 8.58 6.95 -4.59
CA TYR A 110 7.29 6.68 -3.96
C TYR A 110 6.11 7.26 -4.73
N LEU A 111 6.24 8.49 -5.25
CA LEU A 111 5.22 9.14 -6.07
C LEU A 111 4.89 8.30 -7.31
N TYR A 112 5.92 7.88 -8.07
CA TYR A 112 5.70 7.05 -9.25
C TYR A 112 5.09 5.71 -8.89
N ARG A 113 5.63 5.03 -7.87
CA ARG A 113 5.09 3.77 -7.39
C ARG A 113 3.60 3.84 -7.10
N VAL A 114 3.14 4.81 -6.29
CA VAL A 114 1.72 4.88 -5.94
C VAL A 114 0.82 5.26 -7.12
N LEU A 115 1.28 6.14 -8.02
CA LEU A 115 0.50 6.50 -9.21
C LEU A 115 0.36 5.32 -10.16
N LEU A 116 1.47 4.64 -10.46
CA LEU A 116 1.46 3.46 -11.32
C LEU A 116 0.65 2.32 -10.71
N THR A 117 0.79 2.06 -9.41
CA THR A 117 -0.06 1.09 -8.69
C THR A 117 -1.54 1.43 -8.83
N GLY A 118 -1.91 2.70 -8.63
CA GLY A 118 -3.29 3.15 -8.77
C GLY A 118 -3.82 2.96 -10.20
N ILE A 119 -3.06 3.38 -11.21
CA ILE A 119 -3.46 3.27 -12.61
C ILE A 119 -3.60 1.80 -13.01
N TYR A 120 -2.63 0.96 -12.62
CA TYR A 120 -2.65 -0.47 -12.89
C TYR A 120 -3.87 -1.13 -12.25
N LEU A 121 -4.17 -0.82 -10.99
CA LEU A 121 -5.36 -1.31 -10.31
C LEU A 121 -6.64 -0.91 -11.06
N MET A 122 -6.77 0.35 -11.46
CA MET A 122 -7.97 0.82 -12.15
C MET A 122 -8.16 0.13 -13.50
N LYS A 123 -7.07 -0.19 -14.21
CA LYS A 123 -7.09 -0.84 -15.52
C LYS A 123 -7.31 -2.36 -15.43
N THR A 124 -6.84 -3.03 -14.37
CA THR A 124 -6.74 -4.50 -14.32
C THR A 124 -7.53 -5.15 -13.20
N GLY A 125 -7.95 -4.40 -12.19
CA GLY A 125 -8.49 -4.94 -10.95
C GLY A 125 -7.48 -5.70 -10.09
N THR A 126 -6.18 -5.58 -10.37
CA THR A 126 -5.09 -6.26 -9.64
C THR A 126 -4.18 -5.26 -8.94
N ILE A 127 -3.69 -5.61 -7.75
CA ILE A 127 -2.71 -4.81 -7.01
C ILE A 127 -1.30 -5.26 -7.36
N GLU A 128 -0.48 -4.34 -7.85
CA GLU A 128 0.97 -4.47 -7.97
C GLU A 128 1.62 -3.22 -7.37
N ALA A 129 2.51 -3.42 -6.40
CA ALA A 129 3.15 -2.36 -5.61
C ALA A 129 4.65 -2.25 -5.89
N ASN A 130 5.21 -3.17 -6.67
CA ASN A 130 6.61 -3.19 -7.09
C ASN A 130 6.81 -2.28 -8.31
N LEU A 131 7.56 -1.20 -8.11
CA LEU A 131 7.83 -0.21 -9.15
C LEU A 131 8.56 -0.80 -10.37
N VAL A 132 9.45 -1.77 -10.16
CA VAL A 132 10.18 -2.42 -11.26
C VAL A 132 9.21 -3.24 -12.11
N SER A 133 8.34 -4.05 -11.49
CA SER A 133 7.30 -4.80 -12.20
C SER A 133 6.36 -3.85 -12.95
N LEU A 134 5.88 -2.80 -12.29
CA LEU A 134 5.01 -1.80 -12.93
C LEU A 134 5.71 -1.17 -14.13
N ASN A 135 6.99 -0.82 -14.03
CA ASN A 135 7.68 -0.15 -15.13
C ASN A 135 7.93 -1.05 -16.35
N GLN A 136 7.79 -2.37 -16.24
CA GLN A 136 7.77 -3.26 -17.40
C GLN A 136 6.53 -3.00 -18.29
N GLU A 137 5.41 -2.65 -17.67
CA GLU A 137 4.15 -2.30 -18.34
C GLU A 137 4.13 -0.83 -18.78
N PHE A 138 4.55 0.09 -17.92
CA PHE A 138 4.46 1.54 -18.19
C PHE A 138 5.63 2.11 -18.99
N GLN A 139 6.79 1.43 -19.00
CA GLN A 139 7.96 1.76 -19.82
C GLN A 139 8.42 3.22 -19.69
N LEU A 140 8.39 3.77 -18.47
CA LEU A 140 8.85 5.13 -18.19
C LEU A 140 10.39 5.12 -18.10
N PRO A 141 11.10 5.79 -19.01
CA PRO A 141 12.55 5.62 -19.19
C PRO A 141 13.39 6.23 -18.04
N TYR A 142 12.83 7.16 -17.28
CA TYR A 142 13.50 7.83 -16.15
C TYR A 142 13.39 7.06 -14.82
N ILE A 143 12.54 6.03 -14.74
CA ILE A 143 12.40 5.25 -13.49
C ILE A 143 13.67 4.43 -13.19
N PRO A 144 14.29 3.70 -14.13
CA PRO A 144 15.55 2.99 -13.89
C PRO A 144 16.65 3.92 -13.40
N GLU A 145 16.78 5.11 -13.99
CA GLU A 145 17.75 6.13 -13.57
C GLU A 145 17.52 6.57 -12.12
N LEU A 146 16.27 6.87 -11.73
CA LEU A 146 15.93 7.23 -10.35
C LEU A 146 16.22 6.10 -9.35
N ILE A 147 16.04 4.84 -9.76
CA ILE A 147 16.37 3.66 -8.94
C ILE A 147 17.88 3.55 -8.76
N ASP A 148 18.65 3.67 -9.85
CA ASP A 148 20.11 3.62 -9.81
C ASP A 148 20.68 4.75 -8.93
N LEU A 149 20.13 5.96 -9.03
CA LEU A 149 20.49 7.08 -8.15
C LEU A 149 20.20 6.78 -6.67
N LYS A 150 19.12 6.05 -6.36
CA LYS A 150 18.84 5.63 -4.98
C LYS A 150 19.80 4.54 -4.49
N ILE A 151 20.18 3.59 -5.35
CA ILE A 151 21.08 2.47 -5.02
C ILE A 151 22.53 2.92 -4.85
N GLN A 152 23.04 3.75 -5.77
CA GLN A 152 24.44 4.21 -5.79
C GLN A 152 24.79 5.12 -4.61
N GLY A 153 23.79 5.55 -3.85
CA GLY A 153 23.98 6.18 -2.55
C GLY A 153 24.27 7.67 -2.65
N ALA A 154 23.26 8.46 -2.37
CA ALA A 154 23.25 9.12 -1.08
C ALA A 154 21.84 9.62 -0.74
N GLU A 155 21.36 9.31 0.46
CA GLU A 155 20.34 10.14 1.12
C GLU A 155 20.82 11.59 1.35
N LYS A 156 22.06 11.89 0.96
CA LYS A 156 22.73 13.19 0.91
C LYS A 156 23.18 13.63 -0.50
N SER A 157 22.88 12.92 -1.59
CA SER A 157 23.16 13.44 -2.92
C SER A 157 22.10 14.49 -3.20
N THR A 158 22.44 15.74 -2.93
CA THR A 158 21.72 16.90 -3.43
C THR A 158 21.80 16.80 -4.95
N LEU A 159 20.81 16.17 -5.57
CA LEU A 159 20.80 16.03 -7.02
C LEU A 159 20.45 17.40 -7.59
N LYS A 160 21.49 18.18 -7.85
CA LYS A 160 21.42 19.41 -8.67
C LYS A 160 20.90 19.12 -10.09
N ASP A 161 20.77 17.84 -10.45
CA ASP A 161 20.39 17.34 -11.76
C ASP A 161 18.96 16.76 -11.81
N ILE A 162 18.19 16.75 -10.70
CA ILE A 162 16.75 16.41 -10.78
C ILE A 162 16.02 17.59 -11.42
N ASP A 163 15.51 17.39 -12.63
CA ASP A 163 14.60 18.31 -13.30
C ASP A 163 13.20 18.23 -12.66
N LEU A 164 12.98 19.06 -11.64
CA LEU A 164 11.70 19.13 -10.94
C LEU A 164 10.55 19.60 -11.83
N ASP A 165 10.82 20.43 -12.85
CA ASP A 165 9.79 20.89 -13.76
C ASP A 165 9.31 19.74 -14.65
N PHE A 166 10.25 18.92 -15.15
CA PHE A 166 9.92 17.67 -15.84
C PHE A 166 9.09 16.73 -14.95
N HIS A 167 9.55 16.46 -13.72
CA HIS A 167 8.83 15.56 -12.81
C HIS A 167 7.47 16.11 -12.38
N PHE A 168 7.31 17.44 -12.33
CA PHE A 168 6.01 18.06 -12.09
C PHE A 168 5.02 17.79 -13.22
N GLN A 169 5.46 17.95 -14.47
CA GLN A 169 4.65 17.64 -15.65
C GLN A 169 4.26 16.17 -15.68
N GLU A 170 5.18 15.26 -15.38
CA GLU A 170 4.89 13.81 -15.30
C GLU A 170 3.94 13.47 -14.15
N TYR A 171 4.10 14.10 -12.99
CA TYR A 171 3.16 13.97 -11.88
C TYR A 171 1.74 14.39 -12.30
N GLN A 172 1.59 15.54 -12.97
CA GLN A 172 0.29 16.01 -13.46
C GLN A 172 -0.29 15.07 -14.51
N ARG A 173 0.52 14.61 -15.46
CA ARG A 173 0.12 13.66 -16.50
C ARG A 173 -0.41 12.36 -15.89
N LEU A 174 0.32 11.77 -14.95
CA LEU A 174 -0.05 10.52 -14.29
C LEU A 174 -1.24 10.68 -13.33
N GLN A 175 -1.40 11.83 -12.68
CA GLN A 175 -2.60 12.15 -11.91
C GLN A 175 -3.85 12.15 -12.80
N ASN A 176 -3.77 12.80 -13.95
CA ASN A 176 -4.87 12.79 -14.93
C ASN A 176 -5.10 11.38 -15.48
N GLU A 177 -4.05 10.61 -15.76
CA GLU A 177 -4.18 9.22 -16.21
C GLU A 177 -4.88 8.34 -15.16
N LEU A 178 -4.57 8.51 -13.87
CA LEU A 178 -5.24 7.81 -12.77
C LEU A 178 -6.73 8.18 -12.69
N GLU A 179 -7.07 9.45 -12.86
CA GLU A 179 -8.45 9.91 -12.89
C GLU A 179 -9.22 9.29 -14.07
N VAL A 180 -8.66 9.35 -15.28
CA VAL A 180 -9.26 8.75 -16.48
C VAL A 180 -9.39 7.23 -16.32
N ALA A 181 -8.38 6.55 -15.76
CA ALA A 181 -8.45 5.11 -15.51
C ALA A 181 -9.54 4.79 -14.50
N SER A 182 -9.71 5.60 -13.45
CA SER A 182 -10.77 5.45 -12.46
C SER A 182 -12.16 5.63 -13.05
N GLN A 183 -12.34 6.57 -13.97
CA GLN A 183 -13.64 6.81 -14.65
C GLN A 183 -14.00 5.67 -15.59
N ASN A 184 -13.01 5.03 -16.21
CA ASN A 184 -13.19 3.92 -17.16
C ASN A 184 -13.06 2.53 -16.51
N SER A 185 -12.84 2.45 -15.20
CA SER A 185 -12.60 1.19 -14.50
C SER A 185 -13.85 0.32 -14.47
N HIS A 186 -13.66 -0.99 -14.59
CA HIS A 186 -14.70 -1.99 -14.39
C HIS A 186 -14.97 -2.29 -12.91
N LEU A 187 -14.16 -1.73 -11.99
CA LEU A 187 -14.31 -1.94 -10.56
C LEU A 187 -15.61 -1.31 -10.03
N PRO A 188 -16.26 -1.93 -9.04
CA PRO A 188 -17.48 -1.40 -8.45
C PRO A 188 -17.22 -0.11 -7.66
N ASP A 189 -18.30 0.58 -7.28
CA ASP A 189 -18.23 1.76 -6.40
C ASP A 189 -18.07 1.40 -4.93
N GLU A 190 -18.68 0.28 -4.52
CA GLU A 190 -18.73 -0.17 -3.14
C GLU A 190 -18.16 -1.58 -2.99
N PRO A 191 -17.49 -1.89 -1.87
CA PRO A 191 -16.99 -3.24 -1.61
C PRO A 191 -18.15 -4.20 -1.30
N SER A 192 -18.07 -5.44 -1.78
CA SER A 192 -19.07 -6.50 -1.51
C SER A 192 -18.60 -7.53 -0.48
N ALA A 193 -17.34 -7.47 -0.03
CA ALA A 193 -16.71 -8.48 0.82
C ALA A 193 -17.08 -8.44 2.32
N LYS A 194 -17.97 -7.55 2.76
CA LYS A 194 -18.17 -7.29 4.20
C LYS A 194 -18.60 -8.54 4.97
N GLU A 195 -19.54 -9.31 4.41
CA GLU A 195 -20.05 -10.53 5.04
C GLU A 195 -18.97 -11.62 5.08
N ASP A 196 -18.27 -11.85 3.97
CA ASP A 196 -17.18 -12.82 3.88
C ASP A 196 -16.04 -12.50 4.85
N LEU A 197 -15.63 -11.23 4.96
CA LEU A 197 -14.64 -10.79 5.93
C LEU A 197 -15.11 -10.99 7.37
N ASN A 198 -16.40 -10.79 7.64
CA ASN A 198 -16.97 -11.02 8.97
C ASN A 198 -16.97 -12.51 9.32
N GLN A 199 -17.38 -13.38 8.40
CA GLN A 199 -17.35 -14.83 8.60
C GLN A 199 -15.92 -15.34 8.79
N PHE A 200 -14.97 -14.86 7.98
CA PHE A 200 -13.54 -15.12 8.13
C PHE A 200 -13.03 -14.74 9.51
N LEU A 201 -13.29 -13.50 9.95
CA LEU A 201 -12.92 -12.98 11.27
C LEU A 201 -13.48 -13.84 12.41
N VAL A 202 -14.79 -14.12 12.37
CA VAL A 202 -15.47 -14.89 13.42
C VAL A 202 -14.94 -16.31 13.48
N ARG A 203 -14.74 -16.96 12.34
CA ARG A 203 -14.21 -18.33 12.26
C ARG A 203 -12.81 -18.43 12.88
N LEU A 204 -11.90 -17.52 12.51
CA LEU A 204 -10.53 -17.52 13.04
C LEU A 204 -10.46 -17.21 14.53
N ARG A 205 -11.36 -16.34 15.03
CA ARG A 205 -11.45 -16.08 16.47
C ARG A 205 -11.95 -17.32 17.21
N LYS A 206 -13.04 -17.96 16.73
CA LYS A 206 -13.58 -19.18 17.35
C LYS A 206 -12.58 -20.33 17.40
N SER A 207 -11.81 -20.55 16.32
CA SER A 207 -10.83 -21.64 16.29
C SER A 207 -9.70 -21.47 17.31
N ARG A 208 -9.43 -20.24 17.76
CA ARG A 208 -8.42 -19.94 18.79
C ARG A 208 -8.92 -20.10 20.22
N ILE A 209 -10.24 -20.13 20.43
CA ILE A 209 -10.84 -20.43 21.75
C ILE A 209 -10.65 -21.91 22.11
N SER A 210 -10.59 -22.79 21.11
CA SER A 210 -10.52 -24.25 21.32
C SER A 210 -9.13 -24.78 21.68
N TYR A 211 -8.12 -23.91 21.83
CA TYR A 211 -6.74 -24.27 22.18
C TYR A 211 -6.25 -23.64 23.51
N GLY A 212 -7.17 -23.12 24.32
CA GLY A 212 -6.90 -22.65 25.69
C GLY A 212 -7.24 -23.68 26.74
#